data_AF-A0AAZ3P4F5-F1
#
_entry.id   AF-A0AAZ3P4F5-F1
#
_cell.length_a   1.000
_cell.length_b   1.000
_cell.length_c   1.000
_cell.angle_alpha   90.00
_cell.angle_beta   90.00
_cell.angle_gamma   90.00
#
_symmetry.space_group_name_H-M   'P 1'
#
loop_
_entity.id
_entity.type
_entity.pdbx_description
1 polymer ?
#
loop_
_entity_poly.entity_id
_entity_poly.type
_entity_poly.pdbx_seq_one_letter_code
_entity_poly.pdbx_strand_id
1 'polypeptide(L)'
;MNQTSGFIFTGLLEERKLYNMETAVDKLEAMFQKAEADMEYMEKRLRLEFLTSAPENGAAEENPVKLLENLSAIKVRHAALCTQVQEIAAEQKQSMDSIRAHLDTTVQLVQQLQQTADVEIPPLTKMEQESADFLGLSVNQNTAEWCPEFAADEYDG
;
A
#
# COMPACT_ATOMS: atom_id res chain seq x y z
N MET A 1 -24.48 73.75 51.80
CA MET A 1 -24.07 72.55 52.55
C MET A 1 -24.85 71.37 51.99
N ASN A 2 -24.27 70.55 51.12
CA ASN A 2 -24.85 69.26 50.65
C ASN A 2 -23.86 68.46 49.77
N GLN A 3 -22.75 69.04 49.32
CA GLN A 3 -21.72 68.31 48.57
C GLN A 3 -20.93 67.30 49.42
N THR A 4 -20.75 67.55 50.71
CA THR A 4 -19.96 66.69 51.61
C THR A 4 -20.63 65.34 51.90
N SER A 5 -21.97 65.26 51.90
CA SER A 5 -22.70 64.02 52.20
C SER A 5 -22.76 63.07 50.99
N GLY A 6 -22.83 63.60 49.76
CA GLY A 6 -22.80 62.78 48.55
C GLY A 6 -21.45 62.11 48.31
N PHE A 7 -20.35 62.82 48.58
CA PHE A 7 -18.98 62.33 48.39
C PHE A 7 -18.62 61.16 49.32
N ILE A 8 -19.13 61.18 50.56
CA ILE A 8 -18.93 60.09 51.53
C ILE A 8 -19.76 58.86 51.17
N PHE A 9 -20.99 59.05 50.66
CA PHE A 9 -21.84 57.94 50.24
C PHE A 9 -21.32 57.25 48.96
N THR A 10 -20.76 58.01 48.01
CA THR A 10 -20.13 57.45 46.82
C THR A 10 -18.84 56.71 47.14
N GLY A 11 -17.99 57.23 48.04
CA GLY A 11 -16.77 56.55 48.48
C GLY A 11 -17.03 55.21 49.18
N LEU A 12 -18.02 55.18 50.09
CA LEU A 12 -18.43 53.94 50.77
C LEU A 12 -18.98 52.87 49.80
N LEU A 13 -19.67 53.30 48.74
CA LEU A 13 -20.21 52.41 47.71
C LEU A 13 -19.09 51.81 46.83
N GLU A 14 -18.04 52.58 46.53
CA GLU A 14 -16.87 52.12 45.79
C GLU A 14 -16.00 51.17 46.61
N GLU A 15 -15.76 51.46 47.90
CA GLU A 15 -15.07 50.56 48.82
C GLU A 15 -15.80 49.21 48.96
N ARG A 16 -17.13 49.24 49.08
CA ARG A 16 -17.94 48.01 49.10
C ARG A 16 -17.83 47.20 47.81
N LYS A 17 -17.77 47.87 46.64
CA LYS A 17 -17.58 47.20 45.34
C LYS A 17 -16.19 46.60 45.22
N LEU A 18 -15.15 47.31 45.68
CA LEU A 18 -13.77 46.83 45.69
C LEU A 18 -13.64 45.60 46.59
N TYR A 19 -14.20 45.65 47.81
CA TYR A 19 -14.23 44.52 48.74
C TYR A 19 -14.95 43.28 48.17
N ASN A 20 -16.08 43.48 47.48
CA ASN A 20 -16.80 42.38 46.83
C ASN A 20 -16.01 41.78 45.66
N MET A 21 -15.28 42.60 44.89
CA MET A 21 -14.43 42.16 43.80
C MET A 21 -13.21 41.40 44.32
N GLU A 22 -12.54 41.92 45.35
CA GLU A 22 -11.42 41.26 46.04
C GLU A 22 -11.84 39.87 46.54
N THR A 23 -12.96 39.78 47.25
CA THR A 23 -13.51 38.50 47.72
C THR A 23 -13.81 37.53 46.56
N ALA A 24 -14.32 38.04 45.43
CA ALA A 24 -14.60 37.21 44.26
C ALA A 24 -13.32 36.72 43.57
N VAL A 25 -12.27 37.55 43.53
CA VAL A 25 -10.96 37.19 42.99
C VAL A 25 -10.27 36.18 43.89
N ASP A 26 -10.25 36.37 45.21
CA ASP A 26 -9.67 35.41 46.17
C ASP A 26 -10.34 34.03 46.06
N LYS A 27 -11.67 34.03 45.91
CA LYS A 27 -12.43 32.79 45.71
C LYS A 27 -12.06 32.13 44.38
N LEU A 28 -11.90 32.91 43.32
CA LEU A 28 -11.52 32.39 42.01
C LEU A 28 -10.08 31.84 42.02
N GLU A 29 -9.15 32.55 42.67
CA GLU A 29 -7.78 32.09 42.88
C GLU A 29 -7.76 30.77 43.66
N ALA A 30 -8.52 30.66 44.75
CA ALA A 30 -8.64 29.42 45.50
C ALA A 30 -9.21 28.27 44.65
N MET A 31 -10.16 28.55 43.75
CA MET A 31 -10.67 27.54 42.82
C MET A 31 -9.61 27.10 41.80
N PHE A 32 -8.81 28.03 41.28
CA PHE A 32 -7.71 27.70 40.36
C PHE A 32 -6.60 26.90 41.05
N GLN A 33 -6.16 27.34 42.24
CA GLN A 33 -5.17 26.61 43.04
C GLN A 33 -5.64 25.19 43.36
N LYS A 34 -6.93 25.03 43.70
CA LYS A 34 -7.51 23.70 43.92
C LYS A 34 -7.55 22.87 42.63
N ALA A 35 -7.97 23.45 41.51
CA ALA A 35 -8.03 22.73 40.23
C ALA A 35 -6.64 22.28 39.76
N GLU A 36 -5.62 23.12 39.95
CA GLU A 36 -4.22 22.79 39.66
C GLU A 36 -3.72 21.65 40.55
N ALA A 37 -3.95 21.73 41.86
CA ALA A 37 -3.59 20.67 42.80
C ALA A 37 -4.32 19.34 42.50
N ASP A 38 -5.60 19.39 42.14
CA ASP A 38 -6.39 18.21 41.76
C ASP A 38 -5.82 17.55 40.48
N MET A 39 -5.41 18.36 39.49
CA MET A 39 -4.79 17.87 38.25
C MET A 39 -3.42 17.23 38.51
N GLU A 40 -2.58 17.88 39.33
CA GLU A 40 -1.27 17.34 39.70
C GLU A 40 -1.40 16.01 40.46
N TYR A 41 -2.38 15.91 41.36
CA TYR A 41 -2.69 14.67 42.07
C TYR A 41 -3.10 13.56 41.11
N MET A 42 -4.01 13.85 40.16
CA MET A 42 -4.43 12.87 39.15
C MET A 42 -3.25 12.39 38.30
N GLU A 43 -2.37 13.31 37.87
CA GLU A 43 -1.18 12.97 37.08
C GLU A 43 -0.22 12.06 37.86
N LYS A 44 0.07 12.39 39.12
CA LYS A 44 0.92 11.57 39.99
C LYS A 44 0.33 10.18 40.22
N ARG A 45 -0.99 10.10 40.45
CA ARG A 45 -1.69 8.82 40.63
C ARG A 45 -1.61 7.97 39.36
N LEU A 46 -1.89 8.54 38.19
CA LEU A 46 -1.80 7.84 36.92
C LEU A 46 -0.38 7.33 36.65
N ARG A 47 0.66 8.17 36.87
CA ARG A 47 2.05 7.74 36.72
C ARG A 47 2.40 6.56 37.64
N LEU A 48 1.93 6.59 38.88
CA LEU A 48 2.13 5.49 39.81
C LEU A 48 1.43 4.22 39.32
N GLU A 49 0.18 4.32 38.85
CA GLU A 49 -0.57 3.20 38.27
C GLU A 49 0.18 2.59 37.08
N PHE A 50 0.68 3.41 36.13
CA PHE A 50 1.46 2.93 34.99
C PHE A 50 2.77 2.24 35.38
N LEU A 51 3.48 2.74 36.41
CA LEU A 51 4.74 2.12 36.88
C LEU A 51 4.51 0.85 37.68
N THR A 52 3.35 0.72 38.34
CA THR A 52 3.03 -0.40 39.22
C THR A 52 2.19 -1.47 38.54
N SER A 53 1.55 -1.15 37.41
CA SER A 53 0.90 -2.13 36.55
C SER A 53 1.95 -3.00 35.86
N ALA A 54 2.24 -4.17 36.44
CA ALA A 54 2.94 -5.22 35.73
C ALA A 54 2.02 -5.77 34.63
N PRO A 55 2.52 -6.05 33.40
CA PRO A 55 1.71 -6.69 32.39
C PRO A 55 1.30 -8.07 32.89
N GLU A 56 0.00 -8.28 33.09
CA GLU A 56 -0.61 -9.51 33.63
C GLU A 56 -0.26 -10.77 32.80
N ASN A 57 0.32 -10.59 31.61
CA ASN A 57 0.60 -11.65 30.64
C ASN A 57 2.06 -11.73 30.14
N GLY A 58 3.02 -11.03 30.76
CA GLY A 58 4.44 -11.13 30.39
C GLY A 58 4.80 -10.66 28.96
N ALA A 59 3.83 -10.13 28.21
CA ALA A 59 4.09 -9.47 26.94
C ALA A 59 4.79 -8.14 27.21
N ALA A 60 5.95 -7.95 26.60
CA ALA A 60 6.63 -6.66 26.61
C ALA A 60 5.66 -5.60 26.06
N GLU A 61 5.39 -4.56 26.84
CA GLU A 61 4.56 -3.44 26.41
C GLU A 61 5.26 -2.75 25.22
N GLU A 62 4.76 -3.00 24.01
CA GLU A 62 5.32 -2.40 22.81
C GLU A 62 4.98 -0.91 22.77
N ASN A 63 6.00 -0.07 22.64
CA ASN A 63 5.81 1.37 22.57
C ASN A 63 4.99 1.72 21.30
N PRO A 64 3.79 2.32 21.44
CA PRO A 64 2.90 2.60 20.32
C PRO A 64 3.51 3.58 19.31
N VAL A 65 4.40 4.49 19.73
CA VAL A 65 5.12 5.40 18.84
C VAL A 65 6.05 4.61 17.91
N LYS A 66 6.82 3.67 18.46
CA LYS A 66 7.70 2.79 17.67
C LYS A 66 6.89 1.90 16.72
N LEU A 67 5.74 1.41 17.16
CA LEU A 67 4.85 0.61 16.32
C LEU A 67 4.35 1.43 15.12
N LEU A 68 3.96 2.69 15.34
CA LEU A 68 3.54 3.59 14.25
C LEU A 68 4.67 3.89 13.26
N GLU A 69 5.88 4.12 13.76
CA GLU A 69 7.08 4.32 12.91
C GLU A 69 7.36 3.08 12.06
N ASN A 70 7.34 1.89 12.66
CA ASN A 70 7.53 0.62 11.96
C ASN A 70 6.46 0.40 10.89
N LEU A 71 5.19 0.65 11.23
CA LEU A 71 4.06 0.51 10.31
C LEU A 71 4.20 1.48 9.11
N SER A 72 4.63 2.72 9.36
CA SER A 72 4.92 3.69 8.30
C SER A 72 6.02 3.20 7.37
N ALA A 73 7.14 2.72 7.93
CA ALA A 73 8.25 2.17 7.14
C ALA A 73 7.82 0.95 6.29
N ILE A 74 6.99 0.07 6.85
CA ILE A 74 6.43 -1.09 6.12
C ILE A 74 5.55 -0.62 4.95
N LYS A 75 4.66 0.35 5.16
CA LYS A 75 3.82 0.90 4.09
C LYS A 75 4.64 1.46 2.93
N VAL A 76 5.70 2.21 3.23
CA VAL A 76 6.59 2.78 2.21
C VAL A 76 7.28 1.66 1.42
N ARG A 77 7.85 0.66 2.09
CA ARG A 77 8.50 -0.48 1.42
C ARG A 77 7.53 -1.26 0.55
N HIS A 78 6.31 -1.50 1.04
CA HIS A 78 5.27 -2.16 0.27
C HIS A 78 4.91 -1.40 -1.00
N ALA A 79 4.71 -0.07 -0.91
CA ALA A 79 4.40 0.75 -2.08
C ALA A 79 5.53 0.73 -3.13
N ALA A 80 6.79 0.78 -2.67
CA ALA A 80 7.95 0.67 -3.54
C ALA A 80 8.00 -0.71 -4.23
N LEU A 81 7.74 -1.79 -3.49
CA LEU A 81 7.72 -3.15 -4.06
C LEU A 81 6.60 -3.32 -5.09
N CYS A 82 5.40 -2.81 -4.81
CA CYS A 82 4.29 -2.84 -5.78
C CYS A 82 4.66 -2.13 -7.09
N THR A 83 5.32 -0.98 -6.99
CA THR A 83 5.78 -0.22 -8.17
C THR A 83 6.81 -1.02 -8.96
N GLN A 84 7.82 -1.58 -8.30
CA GLN A 84 8.85 -2.40 -8.95
C GLN A 84 8.25 -3.63 -9.65
N VAL A 85 7.30 -4.31 -9.01
CA VAL A 85 6.63 -5.48 -9.62
C VAL A 85 5.84 -5.08 -10.87
N GLN A 86 5.17 -3.91 -10.85
CA GLN A 86 4.45 -3.40 -12.02
C GLN A 86 5.40 -3.05 -13.17
N GLU A 87 6.53 -2.41 -12.87
CA GLU A 87 7.57 -2.08 -13.86
C GLU A 87 8.15 -3.36 -14.49
N ILE A 88 8.53 -4.34 -13.67
CA ILE A 88 9.05 -5.62 -14.16
C ILE A 88 8.02 -6.34 -15.03
N ALA A 89 6.75 -6.37 -14.62
CA ALA A 89 5.69 -7.01 -15.41
C ALA A 89 5.49 -6.31 -16.76
N ALA A 90 5.58 -4.97 -16.80
CA ALA A 90 5.51 -4.20 -18.03
C ALA A 90 6.70 -4.49 -18.96
N GLU A 91 7.92 -4.53 -18.42
CA GLU A 91 9.14 -4.86 -19.16
C GLU A 91 9.11 -6.29 -19.71
N GLN A 92 8.68 -7.27 -18.89
CA GLN A 92 8.52 -8.66 -19.32
C GLN A 92 7.53 -8.78 -20.46
N LYS A 93 6.38 -8.09 -20.37
CA LYS A 93 5.40 -8.05 -21.45
C LYS A 93 5.99 -7.45 -22.72
N GLN A 94 6.64 -6.29 -22.62
CA GLN A 94 7.27 -5.62 -23.76
C GLN A 94 8.35 -6.50 -24.41
N SER A 95 9.16 -7.18 -23.60
CA SER A 95 10.19 -8.11 -24.08
C SER A 95 9.57 -9.29 -24.83
N MET A 96 8.54 -9.92 -24.26
CA MET A 96 7.84 -11.02 -24.90
C MET A 96 7.13 -10.60 -26.20
N ASP A 97 6.54 -9.41 -26.23
CA ASP A 97 5.91 -8.87 -27.44
C ASP A 97 6.95 -8.61 -28.54
N SER A 98 8.14 -8.12 -28.17
CA SER A 98 9.27 -7.94 -29.10
C SER A 98 9.78 -9.27 -29.65
N ILE A 99 10.00 -10.27 -28.78
CA ILE A 99 10.41 -11.63 -29.18
C ILE A 99 9.40 -12.21 -30.18
N ARG A 100 8.10 -12.11 -29.87
CA ARG A 100 7.04 -12.59 -30.77
C ARG A 100 7.09 -11.92 -32.13
N ALA A 101 7.20 -10.59 -32.17
CA ALA A 101 7.29 -9.84 -33.43
C ALA A 101 8.50 -10.24 -34.29
N HIS A 102 9.66 -10.44 -33.66
CA HIS A 102 10.86 -10.89 -34.35
C HIS A 102 10.75 -12.33 -34.87
N LEU A 103 10.17 -13.23 -34.08
CA LEU A 103 9.94 -14.61 -34.50
C LEU A 103 8.93 -14.68 -35.64
N ASP A 104 7.81 -13.96 -35.57
CA ASP A 104 6.82 -13.91 -36.66
C ASP A 104 7.45 -13.41 -37.96
N THR A 105 8.25 -12.34 -37.88
CA THR A 105 8.97 -11.82 -39.06
C THR A 105 9.92 -12.87 -39.64
N THR A 106 10.64 -13.58 -38.77
CA THR A 106 11.59 -14.63 -39.19
C THR A 106 10.86 -15.80 -39.85
N VAL A 107 9.75 -16.25 -39.26
CA VAL A 107 8.90 -17.33 -39.81
C VAL A 107 8.38 -16.95 -41.20
N GLN A 108 7.91 -15.71 -41.37
CA GLN A 108 7.44 -15.21 -42.66
C GLN A 108 8.56 -15.20 -43.71
N LEU A 109 9.74 -14.69 -43.36
CA LEU A 109 10.90 -14.67 -44.27
C LEU A 109 11.34 -16.08 -44.67
N VAL A 110 11.37 -17.01 -43.72
CA VAL A 110 11.71 -18.41 -43.97
C VAL A 110 10.69 -19.06 -44.91
N GLN A 111 9.39 -18.84 -44.70
CA GLN A 111 8.34 -19.33 -45.61
C GLN A 111 8.49 -18.76 -47.02
N GLN A 112 8.80 -17.46 -47.16
CA GLN A 112 9.03 -16.85 -48.48
C GLN A 112 10.23 -17.45 -49.21
N LEU A 113 11.33 -17.71 -48.49
CA LEU A 113 12.51 -18.36 -49.07
C LEU A 113 12.22 -19.79 -49.52
N GLN A 114 11.47 -20.55 -48.72
CA GLN A 114 11.04 -21.91 -49.07
C GLN A 114 10.19 -21.92 -50.34
N GLN A 115 9.22 -21.02 -50.44
CA GLN A 115 8.39 -20.85 -51.63
C GLN A 115 9.21 -20.45 -52.86
N THR A 116 10.20 -19.57 -52.70
CA THR A 116 11.06 -19.12 -53.80
C THR A 116 12.00 -20.23 -54.29
N ALA A 117 12.46 -21.08 -53.37
CA ALA A 117 13.37 -22.19 -53.67
C ALA A 117 12.65 -23.49 -54.06
N ASP A 118 11.31 -23.51 -54.04
CA ASP A 118 10.46 -24.68 -54.29
C ASP A 118 10.82 -25.90 -53.41
N VAL A 119 11.08 -25.62 -52.12
CA VAL A 119 11.43 -26.63 -51.13
C VAL A 119 10.19 -27.00 -50.31
N GLU A 120 9.74 -28.24 -50.44
CA GLU A 120 8.69 -28.80 -49.57
C GLU A 120 9.27 -29.16 -48.19
N ILE A 121 8.58 -28.73 -47.13
CA ILE A 121 8.95 -29.04 -45.75
C ILE A 121 7.81 -29.83 -45.10
N PRO A 122 8.11 -30.90 -44.35
CA PRO A 122 7.10 -31.62 -43.59
C PRO A 122 6.34 -30.71 -42.62
N PRO A 123 5.07 -31.03 -42.32
CA PRO A 123 4.29 -30.28 -41.36
C PRO A 123 4.94 -30.30 -39.97
N LEU A 124 4.69 -29.24 -39.20
CA LEU A 124 5.17 -29.13 -37.83
C LEU A 124 4.76 -30.36 -37.01
N THR A 125 5.70 -30.86 -36.23
CA THR A 125 5.40 -31.87 -35.22
C THR A 125 4.48 -31.27 -34.15
N LYS A 126 3.77 -32.13 -33.42
CA LYS A 126 2.85 -31.70 -32.36
C LYS A 126 3.51 -30.77 -31.34
N MET A 127 4.74 -31.07 -30.93
CA MET A 127 5.50 -30.25 -29.98
C MET A 127 5.83 -28.86 -30.54
N GLU A 128 6.17 -28.79 -31.83
CA GLU A 128 6.48 -27.51 -32.49
C GLU A 128 5.21 -26.67 -32.70
N GLN A 129 4.08 -27.31 -33.01
CA GLN A 129 2.78 -26.63 -33.08
C GLN A 129 2.37 -26.06 -31.72
N GLU A 130 2.49 -26.85 -30.63
CA GLU A 130 2.22 -26.38 -29.27
C GLU A 130 3.12 -25.20 -28.87
N SER A 131 4.39 -25.23 -29.30
CA SER A 131 5.35 -24.15 -29.06
C SER A 131 5.00 -22.89 -29.84
N ALA A 132 4.58 -23.03 -31.11
CA ALA A 132 4.12 -21.92 -31.94
C ALA A 132 2.85 -21.28 -31.36
N ASP A 133 1.90 -22.09 -30.91
CA ASP A 133 0.65 -21.62 -30.29
C ASP A 133 0.92 -20.90 -28.96
N PHE A 134 1.81 -21.45 -28.12
CA PHE A 134 2.24 -20.79 -26.88
C PHE A 134 2.87 -19.42 -27.12
N LEU A 135 3.66 -19.30 -28.19
CA LEU A 135 4.29 -18.04 -28.58
C LEU A 135 3.34 -17.12 -29.36
N GLY A 136 2.19 -17.64 -29.83
CA GLY A 136 1.21 -16.91 -30.63
C GLY A 136 1.69 -16.61 -32.07
N LEU A 137 2.47 -17.51 -32.66
CA LEU A 137 3.05 -17.34 -34.00
C LEU A 137 2.07 -17.77 -35.10
N SER A 138 2.06 -17.05 -36.23
CA SER A 138 1.25 -17.42 -37.40
C SER A 138 2.07 -18.27 -38.38
N VAL A 139 2.01 -19.60 -38.24
CA VAL A 139 2.64 -20.53 -39.17
C VAL A 139 1.61 -21.03 -40.19
N ASN A 140 1.88 -20.86 -41.48
CA ASN A 140 1.01 -21.37 -42.54
C ASN A 140 1.25 -22.87 -42.72
N GLN A 141 0.22 -23.68 -42.48
CA GLN A 141 0.23 -25.11 -42.78
C GLN A 141 -0.02 -25.30 -44.28
N ASN A 142 1.02 -25.16 -45.10
CA ASN A 142 0.91 -25.55 -46.49
C ASN A 142 0.68 -27.07 -46.55
N THR A 143 -0.47 -27.42 -47.10
CA THR A 143 -1.10 -28.74 -47.08
C THR A 143 -0.53 -29.59 -48.20
N ALA A 144 -0.04 -30.79 -47.88
CA ALA A 144 0.01 -31.90 -48.83
C ALA A 144 -0.51 -33.14 -48.12
N GLU A 145 -1.74 -33.53 -48.47
CA GLU A 145 -2.30 -34.84 -48.17
C GLU A 145 -1.35 -35.92 -48.69
N TRP A 146 -0.75 -36.70 -47.78
CA TRP A 146 -0.10 -37.94 -48.15
C TRP A 146 -1.16 -39.03 -48.24
N CYS A 147 -1.51 -39.43 -49.46
CA CYS A 147 -2.33 -40.60 -49.75
C CYS A 147 -1.40 -41.81 -49.92
N PRO A 148 -1.39 -42.80 -49.00
CA PRO A 148 -0.63 -44.02 -49.23
C PRO A 148 -1.49 -44.99 -50.06
N GLU A 149 -1.22 -45.05 -51.37
CA GLU A 149 -1.66 -46.16 -52.22
C GLU A 149 -0.45 -47.07 -52.53
N PHE A 150 -0.69 -48.39 -52.44
CA PHE A 150 0.20 -49.54 -52.69
C PHE A 150 1.22 -49.87 -51.57
N ALA A 151 1.30 -51.08 -51.02
CA ALA A 151 0.89 -52.39 -51.51
C ALA A 151 0.42 -53.29 -50.36
N ALA A 152 -0.70 -53.97 -50.58
CA ALA A 152 -0.96 -55.27 -49.97
C ALA A 152 0.00 -56.26 -50.62
N ASP A 153 1.00 -56.73 -49.88
CA ASP A 153 1.63 -58.02 -50.18
C ASP A 153 1.16 -59.02 -49.11
N GLU A 154 0.16 -59.75 -49.57
CA GLU A 154 -0.26 -61.08 -49.19
C GLU A 154 0.96 -62.01 -49.08
N TYR A 155 1.20 -62.60 -47.91
CA TYR A 155 1.92 -63.88 -47.81
C TYR A 155 1.31 -64.71 -46.68
N ASP A 156 0.48 -65.66 -47.11
CA ASP A 156 0.07 -66.86 -46.39
C ASP A 156 1.13 -67.95 -46.59
N GLY A 157 1.40 -68.76 -45.57
CA GLY A 157 2.39 -69.85 -45.57
C GLY A 157 3.02 -70.16 -44.22
#